data_AF-A0A6H0XQI4-F1
#
_entry.id   AF-A0A6H0XQI4-F1
#
_cell.length_a   1.000
_cell.length_b   1.000
_cell.length_c   1.000
_cell.angle_alpha   90.00
_cell.angle_beta   90.00
_cell.angle_gamma   90.00
#
_symmetry.space_group_name_H-M   'P 1'
#
loop_
_entity.id
_entity.type
_entity.pdbx_description
1 polymer ?
#
loop_
_entity_poly.entity_id
_entity_poly.type
_entity_poly.pdbx_seq_one_letter_code
_entity_poly.pdbx_strand_id
1 'polypeptide(L)'
;MSSYSSTPLDLRSLGLALLRLSPLIISSGSLMCAWDQQNAFRSFLADPLLSKPGHISAHVVTDWFQEFARPTKWVIILFYPFALFLSLINVLGAAGEGLHPQTKVFYALGGALSVMHYYFGAWSMSWNAKIANKENIGRKNEDALRGWLHNNYMRMLCVNLPAWVMFVAATATFVKV
;
A
#
# COMPACT_ATOMS: atom_id res chain seq x y z
N MET A 1 -6.88 13.98 40.87
CA MET A 1 -5.80 13.30 40.11
C MET A 1 -6.24 11.87 39.88
N SER A 2 -6.70 11.53 38.67
CA SER A 2 -7.04 10.16 38.32
C SER A 2 -5.74 9.38 38.18
N SER A 3 -5.55 8.35 39.03
CA SER A 3 -4.43 7.44 38.92
C SER A 3 -4.60 6.66 37.61
N TYR A 4 -3.80 7.01 36.59
CA TYR A 4 -3.64 6.19 35.40
C TYR A 4 -2.89 4.91 35.80
N SER A 5 -3.60 3.98 36.43
CA SER A 5 -3.16 2.60 36.55
C SER A 5 -3.20 1.99 35.15
N SER A 6 -2.09 2.09 34.42
CA SER A 6 -1.92 1.30 33.20
C SER A 6 -2.01 -0.17 33.59
N THR A 7 -2.89 -0.93 32.93
CA THR A 7 -2.93 -2.38 33.07
C THR A 7 -1.52 -2.94 32.87
N PRO A 8 -0.99 -3.79 33.79
CA PRO A 8 0.34 -4.35 33.66
C PRO A 8 0.48 -5.02 32.30
N LEU A 9 1.54 -4.64 31.58
CA LEU A 9 1.80 -5.11 30.23
C LEU A 9 2.48 -6.47 30.34
N ASP A 10 1.71 -7.54 30.15
CA ASP A 10 2.22 -8.90 30.09
C ASP A 10 2.43 -9.36 28.63
N LEU A 11 3.14 -10.47 28.43
CA LEU A 11 3.45 -10.96 27.08
C LEU A 11 2.19 -11.27 26.26
N ARG A 12 1.12 -11.73 26.91
CA ARG A 12 -0.12 -12.11 26.23
C ARG A 12 -0.88 -10.88 25.73
N SER A 13 -1.04 -9.88 26.59
CA SER A 13 -1.69 -8.60 26.27
C SER A 13 -0.89 -7.81 25.24
N LEU A 14 0.44 -7.81 25.33
CA LEU A 14 1.31 -7.24 24.32
C LEU A 14 1.17 -7.95 22.97
N GLY A 15 1.26 -9.29 22.96
CA GLY A 15 1.13 -10.08 21.73
C GLY A 15 -0.21 -9.86 21.04
N LEU A 16 -1.31 -9.80 21.82
CA LEU A 16 -2.64 -9.50 21.30
C LEU A 16 -2.74 -8.08 20.75
N ALA A 17 -2.17 -7.09 21.44
CA ALA A 17 -2.16 -5.70 20.97
C ALA A 17 -1.39 -5.56 19.65
N LEU A 18 -0.21 -6.17 19.55
CA LEU A 18 0.59 -6.19 18.32
C LEU A 18 -0.14 -6.89 17.18
N LEU A 19 -0.79 -8.03 17.45
CA LEU A 19 -1.56 -8.77 16.47
C LEU A 19 -2.75 -7.94 15.93
N ARG A 20 -3.46 -7.22 16.81
CA ARG A 20 -4.57 -6.33 16.44
C ARG A 20 -4.11 -5.10 15.68
N LEU A 21 -2.93 -4.57 16.00
CA LEU A 21 -2.35 -3.39 15.34
C LEU A 21 -1.68 -3.74 14.00
N SER A 22 -1.24 -4.98 13.82
CA SER A 22 -0.45 -5.41 12.67
C SER A 22 -1.08 -5.14 11.30
N PRO A 23 -2.41 -5.28 11.06
CA PRO A 23 -3.00 -4.95 9.76
C PRO A 23 -2.86 -3.46 9.43
N LEU A 24 -3.00 -2.59 10.42
CA LEU A 24 -2.81 -1.14 10.25
C LEU A 24 -1.35 -0.80 9.95
N ILE A 25 -0.38 -1.41 10.64
CA ILE A 25 1.05 -1.19 10.38
C ILE A 25 1.40 -1.58 8.95
N ILE A 26 1.00 -2.78 8.52
CA ILE A 26 1.28 -3.29 7.18
C ILE A 26 0.59 -2.44 6.12
N SER A 27 -0.68 -2.07 6.33
CA SER A 27 -1.43 -1.22 5.41
C SER A 27 -0.85 0.20 5.32
N SER A 28 -0.30 0.74 6.42
CA SER A 28 0.39 2.03 6.41
C SER A 28 1.67 1.95 5.57
N GLY A 29 2.45 0.88 5.75
CA GLY A 29 3.66 0.65 4.96
C GLY A 29 3.37 0.47 3.46
N SER A 30 2.31 -0.27 3.11
CA SER A 30 1.94 -0.47 1.70
C SER A 30 1.36 0.79 1.05
N LEU A 31 0.59 1.60 1.80
CA LEU A 31 0.09 2.90 1.33
C LEU A 31 1.23 3.90 1.12
N MET A 32 2.16 4.00 2.08
CA MET A 32 3.36 4.84 1.96
C MET A 32 4.18 4.44 0.74
N CYS A 33 4.43 3.14 0.55
CA CYS A 33 5.14 2.62 -0.63
C CYS A 33 4.46 3.03 -1.95
N ALA A 34 3.12 3.00 -2.02
CA ALA A 34 2.39 3.42 -3.22
C ALA A 34 2.47 4.95 -3.46
N TRP A 35 2.52 5.73 -2.38
CA TRP A 35 2.66 7.19 -2.43
C TRP A 35 4.08 7.60 -2.86
N ASP A 36 5.10 6.94 -2.31
CA ASP A 36 6.50 7.16 -2.67
C ASP A 36 6.74 6.84 -4.15
N GLN A 37 6.19 5.73 -4.62
CA GLN A 37 6.13 5.41 -6.05
C GLN A 37 5.51 6.54 -6.87
N GLN A 38 4.32 7.02 -6.48
CA GLN A 38 3.65 8.12 -7.19
C GLN A 38 4.54 9.36 -7.28
N ASN A 39 5.20 9.73 -6.18
CA ASN A 39 6.02 10.94 -6.10
C ASN A 39 7.35 10.83 -6.82
N ALA A 40 8.02 9.69 -6.71
CA ALA A 40 9.28 9.45 -7.40
C ALA A 40 9.05 9.41 -8.91
N PHE A 41 8.08 8.61 -9.37
CA PHE A 41 7.87 8.40 -10.80
C PHE A 41 7.32 9.64 -11.52
N ARG A 42 6.44 10.44 -10.89
CA ARG A 42 5.95 11.67 -11.52
C ARG A 42 7.06 12.70 -11.76
N SER A 43 8.16 12.65 -11.01
CA SER A 43 9.26 13.60 -11.15
C SER A 43 9.97 13.48 -12.51
N PHE A 44 9.98 12.29 -13.12
CA PHE A 44 10.48 12.08 -14.48
C PHE A 44 9.60 12.75 -15.55
N LEU A 45 8.39 13.20 -15.20
CA LEU A 45 7.47 13.84 -16.13
C LEU A 45 7.27 15.33 -15.82
N ALA A 46 8.11 15.92 -14.96
CA ALA A 46 7.99 17.32 -14.61
C ALA A 46 8.27 18.23 -15.83
N ASP A 47 7.42 19.24 -16.05
CA ASP A 47 7.54 20.13 -17.22
C ASP A 47 8.93 20.77 -17.37
N PRO A 48 9.61 21.25 -16.30
CA PRO A 48 10.97 21.80 -16.43
C PRO A 48 12.03 20.79 -16.88
N LEU A 49 11.76 19.48 -16.72
CA LEU A 49 12.63 18.42 -17.21
C LEU A 49 12.35 18.16 -18.70
N LEU A 50 11.07 18.04 -19.06
CA LEU A 50 10.64 17.69 -20.41
C LEU A 50 10.78 18.85 -21.42
N SER A 51 10.78 20.10 -20.95
CA SER A 51 10.96 21.26 -21.83
C SER A 51 12.40 21.45 -22.30
N LYS A 52 13.37 20.71 -21.72
CA LYS A 52 14.79 20.83 -22.09
C LYS A 52 15.04 20.10 -23.41
N PRO A 53 15.65 20.75 -24.41
CA PRO A 53 16.05 20.08 -25.64
C PRO A 53 16.95 18.87 -25.34
N GLY A 54 16.61 17.71 -25.88
CA GLY A 54 17.39 16.47 -25.71
C GLY A 54 17.37 15.89 -24.29
N HIS A 55 16.31 16.14 -23.49
CA HIS A 55 16.20 15.55 -22.16
C HIS A 55 16.31 14.01 -22.19
N ILE A 56 16.91 13.45 -21.15
CA ILE A 56 17.15 12.00 -21.06
C ILE A 56 16.13 11.28 -20.18
N SER A 57 15.01 11.93 -19.82
CA SER A 57 14.04 11.38 -18.86
C SER A 57 13.58 9.95 -19.19
N ALA A 58 13.13 9.73 -20.43
CA ALA A 58 12.74 8.42 -20.92
C ALA A 58 13.87 7.36 -20.80
N HIS A 59 15.11 7.75 -21.06
CA HIS A 59 16.28 6.87 -20.94
C HIS A 59 16.60 6.52 -19.49
N VAL A 60 16.44 7.47 -18.57
CA VAL A 60 16.68 7.21 -17.15
C VAL A 60 15.57 6.31 -16.59
N VAL A 61 14.31 6.61 -16.89
CA VAL A 61 13.19 5.88 -16.30
C VAL A 61 13.10 4.44 -16.80
N THR A 62 13.51 4.13 -18.04
CA THR A 62 13.51 2.74 -18.55
C THR A 62 14.34 1.80 -17.68
N ASP A 63 15.50 2.24 -17.21
CA ASP A 63 16.40 1.44 -16.37
C ASP A 63 16.04 1.60 -14.88
N TRP A 64 15.81 2.83 -14.43
CA TRP A 64 15.48 3.13 -13.04
C TRP A 64 14.20 2.42 -12.58
N PHE A 65 13.18 2.35 -13.45
CA PHE A 65 11.91 1.69 -13.13
C PHE A 65 12.11 0.20 -12.83
N GLN A 66 12.92 -0.50 -13.62
CA GLN A 66 13.17 -1.94 -13.41
C GLN A 66 13.92 -2.19 -12.10
N GLU A 67 14.95 -1.40 -11.82
CA GLU A 67 15.73 -1.52 -10.58
C GLU A 67 14.88 -1.16 -9.35
N PHE A 68 14.02 -0.16 -9.44
CA PHE A 68 13.10 0.19 -8.37
C PHE A 68 12.01 -0.89 -8.16
N ALA A 69 11.47 -1.45 -9.24
CA ALA A 69 10.40 -2.45 -9.17
C ALA A 69 10.87 -3.79 -8.58
N ARG A 70 12.14 -4.16 -8.79
CA ARG A 70 12.72 -5.45 -8.37
C ARG A 70 12.63 -5.73 -6.86
N PRO A 71 13.00 -4.83 -5.95
CA PRO A 71 12.76 -5.01 -4.51
C PRO A 71 11.31 -4.72 -4.14
N THR A 72 10.68 -3.71 -4.76
CA THR A 72 9.32 -3.26 -4.43
C THR A 72 8.26 -4.33 -4.65
N LYS A 73 8.45 -5.23 -5.63
CA LYS A 73 7.54 -6.36 -5.86
C LYS A 73 7.41 -7.26 -4.63
N TRP A 74 8.46 -7.42 -3.82
CA TRP A 74 8.41 -8.26 -2.62
C TRP A 74 7.56 -7.62 -1.53
N VAL A 75 7.64 -6.29 -1.38
CA VAL A 75 6.74 -5.54 -0.50
C VAL A 75 5.29 -5.79 -0.91
N ILE A 76 4.98 -5.72 -2.21
CA ILE A 76 3.63 -5.96 -2.74
C ILE A 76 3.19 -7.42 -2.52
N ILE A 77 4.03 -8.40 -2.85
CA ILE A 77 3.70 -9.83 -2.74
C ILE A 77 3.46 -10.22 -1.27
N LEU A 78 4.16 -9.60 -0.32
CA LEU A 78 4.04 -9.93 1.10
C LEU A 78 2.98 -9.09 1.80
N PHE A 79 2.98 -7.77 1.66
CA PHE A 79 2.19 -6.90 2.54
C PHE A 79 0.68 -7.10 2.36
N TYR A 80 0.18 -7.20 1.12
CA TYR A 80 -1.28 -7.29 0.92
C TYR A 80 -1.88 -8.62 1.41
N PRO A 81 -1.30 -9.80 1.13
CA PRO A 81 -1.78 -11.07 1.67
C PRO A 81 -1.57 -11.18 3.17
N PHE A 82 -0.45 -10.67 3.71
CA PHE A 82 -0.23 -10.68 5.15
C PHE A 82 -1.24 -9.79 5.88
N ALA A 83 -1.57 -8.61 5.36
CA ALA A 83 -2.61 -7.76 5.94
C ALA A 83 -3.98 -8.46 5.95
N LEU A 84 -4.35 -9.17 4.87
CA LEU A 84 -5.55 -10.01 4.86
C LEU A 84 -5.46 -11.10 5.91
N PHE A 85 -4.39 -11.90 5.92
CA PHE A 85 -4.23 -13.00 6.84
C PHE A 85 -4.33 -12.56 8.32
N LEU A 86 -3.62 -11.50 8.69
CA LEU A 86 -3.66 -10.95 10.05
C LEU A 86 -5.02 -10.32 10.36
N SER A 87 -5.70 -9.70 9.39
CA SER A 87 -7.08 -9.23 9.59
C SER A 87 -8.04 -10.39 9.84
N LEU A 88 -7.91 -11.51 9.12
CA LEU A 88 -8.74 -12.70 9.31
C LEU A 88 -8.49 -13.37 10.66
N ILE A 89 -7.25 -13.39 11.16
CA ILE A 89 -6.95 -13.84 12.53
C ILE A 89 -7.71 -12.98 13.56
N ASN A 90 -7.78 -11.66 13.36
CA ASN A 90 -8.52 -10.75 14.23
C ASN A 90 -10.05 -10.86 14.08
N VAL A 91 -10.56 -11.43 12.98
CA VAL A 91 -12.00 -11.63 12.75
C VAL A 91 -12.47 -12.99 13.26
N LEU A 92 -11.77 -14.05 12.85
CA LEU A 92 -12.18 -15.46 12.97
C LEU A 92 -11.41 -16.21 14.06
N GLY A 93 -10.21 -15.75 14.44
CA GLY A 93 -9.38 -16.42 15.43
C GLY A 93 -9.68 -15.99 16.87
N ALA A 94 -8.98 -16.61 17.82
CA ALA A 94 -9.07 -16.28 19.25
C ALA A 94 -8.78 -14.79 19.55
N ALA A 95 -7.96 -14.13 18.72
CA ALA A 95 -7.69 -12.70 18.82
C ALA A 95 -8.93 -11.82 18.60
N GLY A 96 -9.94 -12.35 17.89
CA GLY A 96 -11.22 -11.73 17.65
C GLY A 96 -12.28 -12.00 18.71
N GLU A 97 -12.02 -12.85 19.71
CA GLU A 97 -12.96 -13.11 20.79
C GLU A 97 -13.20 -11.83 21.61
N GLY A 98 -14.47 -11.55 21.92
CA GLY A 98 -14.87 -10.35 22.64
C GLY A 98 -14.77 -9.04 21.84
N LEU A 99 -14.33 -9.05 20.58
CA LEU A 99 -14.39 -7.87 19.73
C LEU A 99 -15.83 -7.52 19.37
N HIS A 100 -16.15 -6.22 19.40
CA HIS A 100 -17.43 -5.72 18.91
C HIS A 100 -17.63 -6.11 17.43
N PRO A 101 -18.86 -6.49 17.00
CA PRO A 101 -19.11 -6.89 15.61
C PRO A 101 -18.64 -5.86 14.58
N GLN A 102 -18.80 -4.56 14.88
CA GLN A 102 -18.33 -3.49 14.00
C GLN A 102 -16.81 -3.50 13.81
N THR A 103 -16.03 -3.74 14.86
CA THR A 103 -14.56 -3.86 14.77
C THR A 103 -14.18 -5.01 13.84
N LYS A 104 -14.89 -6.14 13.92
CA LYS A 104 -14.68 -7.27 13.01
C LYS A 104 -15.01 -6.93 11.57
N VAL A 105 -16.10 -6.19 11.32
CA VAL A 105 -16.46 -5.70 9.98
C VAL A 105 -15.34 -4.82 9.42
N PHE A 106 -14.78 -3.91 10.21
CA PHE A 106 -13.66 -3.08 9.78
C PHE A 106 -12.42 -3.91 9.41
N TYR A 107 -12.04 -4.91 10.23
CA TYR A 107 -10.96 -5.82 9.86
C TYR A 107 -11.25 -6.60 8.57
N ALA A 108 -12.46 -7.14 8.42
CA ALA A 108 -12.84 -7.93 7.26
C ALA A 108 -12.81 -7.09 5.96
N LEU A 109 -13.41 -5.90 5.98
CA LEU A 109 -13.41 -4.99 4.83
C LEU A 109 -12.00 -4.49 4.51
N GLY A 110 -11.21 -4.12 5.52
CA GLY A 110 -9.82 -3.72 5.32
C GLY A 110 -8.98 -4.83 4.69
N GLY A 111 -9.14 -6.07 5.16
CA GLY A 111 -8.48 -7.24 4.60
C GLY A 111 -8.87 -7.51 3.15
N ALA A 112 -10.17 -7.46 2.85
CA ALA A 112 -10.69 -7.65 1.49
C ALA A 112 -10.15 -6.57 0.54
N LEU A 113 -10.25 -5.30 0.91
CA LEU A 113 -9.73 -4.17 0.12
C LEU A 113 -8.21 -4.29 -0.08
N SER A 114 -7.47 -4.77 0.92
CA SER A 114 -6.02 -5.00 0.81
C SER A 114 -5.68 -5.94 -0.34
N VAL A 115 -6.33 -7.11 -0.45
CA VAL A 115 -6.06 -8.04 -1.57
C VAL A 115 -6.66 -7.61 -2.90
N MET A 116 -7.71 -6.78 -2.89
CA MET A 116 -8.22 -6.15 -4.13
C MET A 116 -7.16 -5.27 -4.82
N HIS A 117 -6.04 -4.95 -4.18
CA HIS A 117 -4.84 -4.42 -4.83
C HIS A 117 -4.47 -5.19 -6.11
N TYR A 118 -4.54 -6.52 -6.08
CA TYR A 118 -4.14 -7.37 -7.21
C TYR A 118 -5.07 -7.26 -8.42
N TYR A 119 -6.28 -6.72 -8.28
CA TYR A 119 -7.17 -6.42 -9.40
C TYR A 119 -6.47 -5.50 -10.42
N PHE A 120 -5.67 -4.54 -9.95
CA PHE A 120 -4.91 -3.62 -10.78
C PHE A 120 -3.61 -4.22 -11.34
N GLY A 121 -3.28 -5.47 -11.00
CA GLY A 121 -2.00 -6.11 -11.30
C GLY A 121 -1.76 -6.30 -12.80
N ALA A 122 -2.75 -6.79 -13.53
CA ALA A 122 -2.62 -7.03 -14.98
C ALA A 122 -2.31 -5.74 -15.75
N TRP A 123 -3.04 -4.65 -15.45
CA TRP A 123 -2.79 -3.34 -16.04
C TRP A 123 -1.42 -2.78 -15.63
N SER A 124 -1.03 -2.93 -14.36
CA SER A 124 0.30 -2.51 -13.90
C SER A 124 1.42 -3.20 -14.68
N MET A 125 1.33 -4.51 -14.89
CA MET A 125 2.33 -5.27 -15.64
C MET A 125 2.39 -4.86 -17.12
N SER A 126 1.24 -4.57 -17.74
CA SER A 126 1.20 -4.04 -19.11
C SER A 126 1.94 -2.71 -19.23
N TRP A 127 1.72 -1.80 -18.27
CA TRP A 127 2.43 -0.53 -18.25
C TRP A 127 3.93 -0.70 -17.97
N ASN A 128 4.31 -1.58 -17.04
CA ASN A 128 5.72 -1.88 -16.74
C ASN A 128 6.47 -2.31 -18.01
N ALA A 129 5.88 -3.19 -18.81
CA ALA A 129 6.48 -3.66 -20.06
C ALA A 129 6.67 -2.53 -21.07
N LYS A 130 5.70 -1.61 -21.18
CA LYS A 130 5.79 -0.44 -22.07
C LYS A 130 6.81 0.58 -21.59
N ILE A 131 6.90 0.84 -20.28
CA ILE A 131 7.92 1.73 -19.71
C ILE A 131 9.31 1.16 -19.96
N ALA A 132 9.49 -0.15 -19.80
CA ALA A 132 10.79 -0.81 -19.93
C ALA A 132 11.21 -1.11 -21.38
N ASN A 133 10.37 -0.77 -22.37
CA ASN A 133 10.71 -1.02 -23.76
C ASN A 133 11.90 -0.14 -24.19
N LYS A 134 12.98 -0.79 -24.62
CA LYS A 134 14.22 -0.13 -25.06
C LYS A 134 14.26 0.13 -26.57
N GLU A 135 13.24 -0.29 -27.31
CA GLU A 135 13.10 0.01 -28.73
C GLU A 135 12.55 1.43 -28.90
N ASN A 136 13.35 2.32 -29.48
CA ASN A 136 12.99 3.73 -29.72
C ASN A 136 12.57 4.48 -28.43
N ILE A 137 13.47 4.50 -27.44
CA ILE A 137 13.24 5.18 -26.16
C ILE A 137 12.85 6.65 -26.38
N GLY A 138 11.78 7.10 -25.70
CA GLY A 138 11.33 8.48 -25.78
C GLY A 138 9.89 8.65 -25.29
N ARG A 139 9.12 9.46 -26.02
CA ARG A 139 7.75 9.85 -25.65
C ARG A 139 6.81 8.66 -25.33
N LYS A 140 6.97 7.53 -26.02
CA LYS A 140 6.15 6.32 -25.74
C LYS A 140 6.38 5.78 -24.32
N ASN A 141 7.60 5.81 -23.81
CA ASN A 141 7.92 5.39 -22.44
C ASN A 141 7.31 6.36 -21.42
N GLU A 142 7.36 7.66 -21.72
CA GLU A 142 6.76 8.70 -20.88
C GLU A 142 5.23 8.60 -20.83
N ASP A 143 4.59 8.36 -21.97
CA ASP A 143 3.14 8.14 -22.04
C ASP A 143 2.74 6.85 -21.32
N ALA A 144 3.56 5.81 -21.40
CA ALA A 144 3.39 4.60 -20.59
C ALA A 144 3.52 4.89 -19.09
N LEU A 145 4.47 5.74 -18.70
CA LEU A 145 4.63 6.18 -17.32
C LEU A 145 3.44 6.99 -16.82
N ARG A 146 2.85 7.87 -17.67
CA ARG A 146 1.59 8.57 -17.37
C ARG A 146 0.45 7.59 -17.11
N GLY A 147 0.30 6.59 -17.97
CA GLY A 147 -0.70 5.52 -17.81
C GLY A 147 -0.50 4.72 -16.52
N TRP A 148 0.76 4.39 -16.21
CA TRP A 148 1.11 3.71 -14.96
C TRP A 148 0.78 4.55 -13.73
N LEU A 149 1.13 5.84 -13.72
CA LEU A 149 0.85 6.77 -12.62
C LEU A 149 -0.65 6.93 -12.39
N HIS A 150 -1.44 6.98 -13.45
CA HIS A 150 -2.90 7.00 -13.34
C HIS A 150 -3.42 5.71 -12.69
N ASN A 151 -2.96 4.54 -13.16
CA ASN A 151 -3.33 3.25 -12.60
C ASN A 151 -2.91 3.11 -11.13
N ASN A 152 -1.70 3.56 -10.78
CA ASN A 152 -1.18 3.60 -9.41
C ASN A 152 -2.04 4.47 -8.51
N TYR A 153 -2.39 5.68 -8.96
CA TYR A 153 -3.24 6.60 -8.23
C TYR A 153 -4.66 6.07 -8.02
N MET A 154 -5.28 5.50 -9.06
CA MET A 154 -6.61 4.88 -8.94
C MET A 154 -6.61 3.72 -7.96
N ARG A 155 -5.59 2.85 -8.03
CA ARG A 155 -5.42 1.77 -7.06
C ARG A 155 -5.26 2.31 -5.64
N MET A 156 -4.49 3.39 -5.45
CA MET A 156 -4.35 4.00 -4.13
C MET A 156 -5.69 4.47 -3.57
N LEU A 157 -6.48 5.17 -4.37
CA LEU A 157 -7.77 5.73 -3.93
C LEU A 157 -8.86 4.68 -3.76
N CYS A 158 -8.90 3.66 -4.61
CA CYS A 158 -9.99 2.68 -4.61
C CYS A 158 -9.78 1.56 -3.59
N VAL A 159 -8.54 1.18 -3.30
CA VAL A 159 -8.28 -0.01 -2.47
C VAL A 159 -7.27 0.23 -1.35
N ASN A 160 -6.12 0.87 -1.59
CA ASN A 160 -5.12 1.04 -0.53
C ASN A 160 -5.57 1.99 0.59
N LEU A 161 -6.02 3.21 0.24
CA LEU A 161 -6.47 4.20 1.21
C LEU A 161 -7.75 3.73 1.94
N PRO A 162 -8.78 3.20 1.25
CA PRO A 162 -9.93 2.62 1.93
C PRO A 162 -9.57 1.47 2.89
N ALA A 163 -8.68 0.55 2.49
CA ALA A 163 -8.20 -0.51 3.38
C ALA A 163 -7.55 0.07 4.65
N TRP A 164 -6.68 1.07 4.48
CA TRP A 164 -6.03 1.76 5.58
C TRP A 164 -7.05 2.43 6.51
N VAL A 165 -8.04 3.15 5.97
CA VAL A 165 -9.11 3.78 6.76
C VAL A 165 -9.89 2.75 7.58
N MET A 166 -10.20 1.59 6.99
CA MET A 166 -10.87 0.51 7.73
C MET A 166 -10.02 -0.01 8.89
N PHE A 167 -8.70 -0.19 8.70
CA PHE A 167 -7.83 -0.61 9.80
C PHE A 167 -7.59 0.47 10.85
N VAL A 168 -7.60 1.75 10.47
CA VAL A 168 -7.63 2.87 11.42
C VAL A 168 -8.92 2.82 12.24
N ALA A 169 -10.07 2.65 11.59
CA ALA A 169 -11.36 2.56 12.27
C ALA A 169 -11.42 1.37 13.24
N ALA A 170 -10.92 0.19 12.83
CA ALA A 170 -10.78 -0.97 13.72
C ALA A 170 -9.92 -0.63 14.95
N THR A 171 -8.76 -0.01 14.73
CA THR A 171 -7.81 0.35 15.79
C THR A 171 -8.40 1.39 16.75
N ALA A 172 -9.11 2.39 16.22
CA ALA A 172 -9.76 3.44 16.99
C ALA A 172 -10.78 2.87 18.00
N THR A 173 -11.39 1.72 17.72
CA THR A 173 -12.32 1.07 18.68
C THR A 173 -11.65 0.59 19.97
N PHE A 174 -10.32 0.55 20.03
CA PHE A 174 -9.56 0.20 21.23
C PHE A 174 -9.15 1.41 22.07
N VAL A 175 -9.26 2.62 21.53
CA VAL A 175 -8.88 3.85 22.24
C VAL A 175 -10.06 4.27 23.12
N LYS A 176 -9.84 4.32 24.44
CA LYS A 176 -10.81 4.89 25.37
C LYS A 176 -10.71 6.42 25.27
N VAL A 177 -11.83 7.07 24.93
CA VAL A 177 -12.01 8.54 24.96
C VAL A 177 -12.68 8.93 26.25
#